data_AF-A0A933UEJ2-F1
#
_entry.id   AF-A0A933UEJ2-F1
#
_cell.length_a   1.000
_cell.length_b   1.000
_cell.length_c   1.000
_cell.angle_alpha   90.00
_cell.angle_beta   90.00
_cell.angle_gamma   90.00
#
_symmetry.space_group_name_H-M   'P 1'
#
loop_
_entity.id
_entity.type
_entity.pdbx_description
1 polymer ?
#
loop_
_entity_poly.entity_id
_entity_poly.type
_entity_poly.pdbx_seq_one_letter_code
_entity_poly.pdbx_strand_id
1 'polypeptide(L)'
;MGGQACVFYGAAEFSRDSDLVILADAENLRRLQAALSELHADCIAMPPFAAEFLERGHAIHFRCRRPEAAGMRVDVMSKLRGVDPFSDALALEERLERERDRLYWAPLKAELEQLRHQVPSPRSSLDLKPDNLMT
;
A
#
# COMPACT_ATOMS: atom_id res chain seq x y z
N MET A 1 -12.93 11.15 -10.06
CA MET A 1 -13.45 9.86 -9.54
C MET A 1 -14.53 10.20 -8.53
N GLY A 2 -15.77 9.77 -8.75
CA GLY A 2 -16.93 10.40 -8.08
C GLY A 2 -17.97 9.43 -7.53
N GLY A 3 -18.44 8.47 -8.34
CA GLY A 3 -19.56 7.60 -7.96
C GLY A 3 -19.25 6.67 -6.79
N GLN A 4 -18.18 5.88 -6.89
CA GLN A 4 -17.76 4.95 -5.83
C GLN A 4 -17.37 5.65 -4.52
N ALA A 5 -16.74 6.82 -4.61
CA ALA A 5 -16.40 7.61 -3.43
C ALA A 5 -17.68 8.05 -2.70
N CYS A 6 -18.71 8.49 -3.44
CA CYS A 6 -20.01 8.81 -2.84
C CYS A 6 -20.66 7.58 -2.17
N VAL A 7 -20.51 6.38 -2.73
CA VAL A 7 -21.01 5.15 -2.07
C VAL A 7 -20.27 4.89 -0.76
N PHE A 8 -18.94 4.96 -0.78
CA PHE A 8 -18.12 4.70 0.41
C PHE A 8 -18.41 5.67 1.57
N TYR A 9 -18.72 6.93 1.25
CA TYR A 9 -19.08 7.95 2.25
C TYR A 9 -20.60 8.07 2.50
N GLY A 10 -21.40 7.12 2.03
CA GLY A 10 -22.84 7.03 2.32
C GLY A 10 -23.74 8.02 1.57
N ALA A 11 -23.21 8.71 0.56
CA ALA A 11 -23.95 9.64 -0.30
C ALA A 11 -24.62 8.96 -1.51
N ALA A 12 -24.38 7.66 -1.74
CA ALA A 12 -25.04 6.84 -2.74
C ALA A 12 -25.08 5.37 -2.30
N GLU A 13 -26.05 4.59 -2.79
CA GLU A 13 -26.14 3.15 -2.48
C GLU A 13 -25.46 2.27 -3.54
N PHE A 14 -25.33 2.78 -4.77
CA PHE A 14 -24.70 2.06 -5.87
C PHE A 14 -23.94 3.00 -6.81
N SER A 15 -22.96 2.44 -7.51
CA SER A 15 -22.22 3.09 -8.59
C SER A 15 -22.29 2.22 -9.84
N ARG A 16 -22.38 2.85 -11.02
CA ARG A 16 -22.44 2.15 -12.32
C ARG A 16 -21.06 2.02 -12.96
N ASP A 17 -20.07 2.55 -12.28
CA ASP A 17 -18.69 2.65 -12.69
C ASP A 17 -17.74 2.43 -11.51
N SER A 18 -16.56 1.92 -11.85
CA SER A 18 -15.39 1.84 -10.98
C SER A 18 -14.26 2.61 -11.64
N ASP A 19 -13.78 3.65 -10.96
CA ASP A 19 -12.62 4.41 -11.40
C ASP A 19 -11.36 3.84 -10.72
N LEU A 20 -10.32 3.53 -11.50
CA LEU A 20 -9.05 2.97 -11.04
C LEU A 20 -7.89 3.89 -11.41
N VAL A 21 -7.02 4.14 -10.44
CA VAL A 21 -5.71 4.77 -10.68
C VAL A 21 -4.65 3.71 -10.45
N ILE A 22 -3.84 3.43 -11.47
CA ILE A 22 -2.83 2.38 -11.41
C ILE A 22 -1.44 2.92 -11.72
N LEU A 23 -0.42 2.29 -11.14
CA LEU A 23 0.95 2.46 -11.62
C LEU A 23 1.06 1.77 -13.00
N ALA A 24 1.32 2.54 -14.05
CA ALA A 24 1.34 2.05 -15.44
C ALA A 24 2.64 1.31 -15.80
N ASP A 25 3.06 0.34 -15.00
CA ASP A 25 4.15 -0.58 -15.34
C ASP A 25 3.65 -1.82 -16.07
N ALA A 26 4.57 -2.53 -16.73
CA ALA A 26 4.23 -3.68 -17.57
C ALA A 26 3.51 -4.81 -16.81
N GLU A 27 3.86 -5.06 -15.56
CA GLU A 27 3.30 -6.15 -14.76
C GLU A 27 1.87 -5.81 -14.31
N ASN A 28 1.64 -4.57 -13.87
CA ASN A 28 0.33 -4.06 -13.52
C ASN A 28 -0.60 -4.00 -14.73
N LEU A 29 -0.11 -3.57 -15.89
CA LEU A 29 -0.89 -3.58 -17.13
C LEU A 29 -1.24 -5.00 -17.57
N ARG A 30 -0.33 -5.96 -17.41
CA ARG A 30 -0.61 -7.38 -17.69
C ARG A 30 -1.69 -7.94 -16.77
N ARG A 31 -1.64 -7.63 -15.47
CA ARG A 31 -2.66 -8.04 -14.49
C ARG A 31 -4.02 -7.41 -14.79
N LEU A 32 -4.03 -6.12 -15.09
CA LEU A 32 -5.25 -5.41 -15.49
C LEU A 32 -5.85 -6.01 -16.76
N GLN A 33 -5.02 -6.28 -17.78
CA GLN A 33 -5.49 -6.92 -19.00
C GLN A 33 -6.16 -8.27 -18.73
N ALA A 34 -5.55 -9.11 -17.87
CA ALA A 34 -6.13 -10.39 -17.50
C ALA A 34 -7.49 -10.23 -16.81
N ALA A 35 -7.61 -9.28 -15.88
CA ALA A 35 -8.87 -8.99 -15.18
C ALA A 35 -9.95 -8.45 -16.14
N LEU A 36 -9.59 -7.52 -17.04
CA LEU A 36 -10.50 -7.00 -18.06
C LEU A 36 -10.96 -8.10 -19.02
N SER A 37 -10.06 -9.00 -19.40
CA SER A 37 -10.40 -10.16 -20.22
C SER A 37 -11.36 -11.10 -19.50
N GLU A 38 -11.16 -11.38 -18.21
CA GLU A 38 -12.09 -12.19 -17.41
C GLU A 38 -13.49 -11.56 -17.37
N LEU A 39 -13.56 -10.23 -17.24
CA LEU A 39 -14.80 -9.44 -17.24
C LEU A 39 -15.45 -9.30 -18.63
N HIS A 40 -14.84 -9.86 -19.68
CA HIS A 40 -15.20 -9.62 -21.07
C HIS A 40 -15.38 -8.12 -21.34
N ALA A 41 -14.43 -7.31 -20.88
CA ALA A 41 -14.54 -5.87 -20.91
C ALA A 41 -14.07 -5.30 -22.27
N ASP A 42 -14.97 -4.62 -22.97
CA ASP A 42 -14.64 -3.95 -24.23
C ASP A 42 -14.13 -2.53 -23.96
N CYS A 43 -13.11 -2.08 -24.69
CA CYS A 43 -12.78 -0.66 -24.71
C CYS A 43 -13.87 0.10 -25.47
N ILE A 44 -14.52 1.06 -24.81
CA ILE A 44 -15.71 1.75 -25.34
C ILE A 44 -15.44 3.19 -25.78
N ALA A 45 -14.26 3.73 -25.47
CA ALA A 45 -13.85 5.06 -25.90
C ALA A 45 -12.34 5.10 -26.14
N MET A 46 -11.92 5.90 -27.13
CA MET A 46 -10.50 6.14 -27.38
C MET A 46 -9.84 6.83 -26.17
N PRO A 47 -8.56 6.53 -25.89
CA PRO A 47 -7.62 5.75 -26.70
C PRO A 47 -7.68 4.22 -26.45
N PRO A 48 -7.06 3.38 -27.31
CA PRO A 48 -6.94 1.95 -27.05
C PRO A 48 -6.11 1.68 -25.79
N PHE A 49 -6.23 0.47 -25.25
CA PHE A 49 -5.46 0.06 -24.07
C PHE A 49 -3.97 -0.09 -24.39
N ALA A 50 -3.19 0.95 -24.12
CA ALA A 50 -1.74 0.95 -24.25
C ALA A 50 -1.09 1.88 -23.20
N ALA A 51 0.11 1.49 -22.76
CA ALA A 51 0.87 2.21 -21.73
C ALA A 51 1.10 3.68 -22.08
N GLU A 52 1.44 3.97 -23.35
CA GLU A 52 1.76 5.32 -23.82
C GLU A 52 0.64 6.35 -23.54
N PHE A 53 -0.63 5.93 -23.59
CA PHE A 53 -1.75 6.82 -23.34
C PHE A 53 -1.92 7.12 -21.85
N LEU A 54 -1.76 6.09 -21.01
CA LEU A 54 -1.78 6.23 -19.56
C LEU A 54 -0.61 7.12 -19.11
N GLU A 55 0.60 6.89 -19.62
CA GLU A 55 1.78 7.71 -19.36
C GLU A 55 1.58 9.18 -19.74
N ARG A 56 0.81 9.47 -20.79
CA ARG A 56 0.42 10.83 -21.16
C ARG A 56 -0.70 11.42 -20.30
N GLY A 57 -1.27 10.64 -19.39
CA GLY A 57 -2.35 11.02 -18.49
C GLY A 57 -3.75 10.92 -19.09
N HIS A 58 -3.93 10.14 -20.16
CA HIS A 58 -5.25 9.82 -20.68
C HIS A 58 -5.95 8.78 -19.81
N ALA A 59 -7.27 8.87 -19.74
CA ALA A 59 -8.11 7.83 -19.16
C ALA A 59 -8.55 6.86 -20.27
N ILE A 60 -8.73 5.59 -19.92
CA ILE A 60 -9.17 4.52 -20.81
C ILE A 60 -10.42 3.91 -20.21
N HIS A 61 -11.46 3.75 -21.04
CA HIS A 61 -12.80 3.42 -20.58
C HIS A 61 -13.23 2.07 -21.11
N PHE A 62 -13.69 1.21 -20.22
CA PHE A 62 -14.13 -0.15 -20.53
C PHE A 62 -15.58 -0.39 -20.13
N ARG A 63 -16.24 -1.32 -20.81
CA ARG A 63 -17.57 -1.82 -20.46
C ARG A 63 -17.55 -3.32 -20.29
N CYS A 64 -17.88 -3.80 -19.10
CA CYS A 64 -17.96 -5.23 -18.80
C CYS A 64 -19.17 -5.87 -19.49
N ARG A 65 -18.98 -7.10 -19.99
CA ARG A 65 -20.02 -7.89 -20.66
C ARG A 65 -20.34 -9.19 -19.94
N ARG A 66 -19.54 -9.61 -18.96
CA ARG A 66 -19.87 -10.76 -18.11
C ARG A 66 -21.24 -10.57 -17.44
N PRO A 67 -22.10 -11.59 -17.36
CA PRO A 67 -23.45 -11.46 -16.80
C PRO A 67 -23.47 -10.82 -15.40
N GLU A 68 -22.52 -11.17 -14.56
CA GLU A 68 -22.43 -10.70 -13.17
C GLU A 68 -22.04 -9.21 -13.05
N ALA A 69 -21.41 -8.66 -14.08
CA ALA A 69 -20.95 -7.27 -14.14
C ALA A 69 -21.49 -6.54 -15.38
N ALA A 70 -22.59 -7.02 -15.96
CA ALA A 70 -23.06 -6.56 -17.26
C ALA A 70 -23.36 -5.06 -17.22
N GLY A 71 -22.71 -4.31 -18.11
CA GLY A 71 -22.91 -2.87 -18.21
C GLY A 71 -22.11 -2.05 -17.19
N MET A 72 -21.40 -2.66 -16.25
CA MET A 72 -20.45 -1.97 -15.36
C MET A 72 -19.36 -1.29 -16.19
N ARG A 73 -19.07 -0.03 -15.87
CA ARG A 73 -17.98 0.71 -16.52
C ARG A 73 -16.72 0.64 -15.67
N VAL A 74 -15.56 0.47 -16.30
CA VAL A 74 -14.27 0.55 -15.61
C VAL A 74 -13.47 1.65 -16.29
N ASP A 75 -13.13 2.69 -15.54
CA ASP A 75 -12.36 3.83 -16.03
C ASP A 75 -10.96 3.76 -15.42
N VAL A 76 -9.91 3.72 -16.24
CA VAL A 76 -8.53 3.54 -15.79
C VAL A 76 -7.69 4.74 -16.15
N MET A 77 -6.89 5.24 -15.21
CA MET A 77 -5.87 6.26 -15.42
C MET A 77 -4.59 5.92 -14.64
N SER A 78 -3.48 6.60 -14.93
CA SER A 78 -2.25 6.47 -14.14
C SER A 78 -1.69 7.80 -13.62
N LYS A 79 -2.32 8.92 -14.01
CA LYS A 79 -1.95 10.26 -13.57
C LYS A 79 -3.18 11.01 -13.12
N LEU A 80 -3.13 11.54 -11.90
CA LEU A 80 -4.11 12.46 -11.36
C LEU A 80 -3.54 13.89 -11.40
N ARG A 81 -4.37 14.85 -11.79
CA ARG A 81 -3.95 16.27 -11.79
C ARG A 81 -3.86 16.77 -10.35
N GLY A 82 -2.78 17.48 -10.03
CA GLY A 82 -2.57 18.06 -8.69
C GLY A 82 -2.26 17.02 -7.61
N VAL A 83 -1.87 15.81 -8.00
CA VAL A 83 -1.45 14.73 -7.10
C VAL A 83 -0.03 14.34 -7.49
N ASP A 84 0.80 14.07 -6.48
CA ASP A 84 2.18 13.66 -6.67
C ASP A 84 2.27 12.32 -7.43
N PRO A 85 3.37 12.08 -8.18
CA PRO A 85 3.63 10.78 -8.77
C PRO A 85 3.60 9.66 -7.72
N PHE A 86 3.26 8.44 -8.16
CA PHE A 86 3.22 7.25 -7.30
C PHE A 86 4.50 7.07 -6.46
N SER A 87 5.68 7.31 -7.04
CA SER A 87 6.96 7.20 -6.32
C SER A 87 7.02 8.09 -5.08
N ASP A 88 6.54 9.32 -5.23
CA ASP A 88 6.69 10.36 -4.22
C ASP A 88 5.62 10.19 -3.14
N ALA A 89 4.40 9.84 -3.55
CA ALA A 89 3.31 9.48 -2.65
C ALA A 89 3.66 8.28 -1.77
N LEU A 90 4.24 7.21 -2.35
CA LEU A 90 4.66 6.02 -1.61
C LEU A 90 5.85 6.32 -0.67
N ALA A 91 6.82 7.12 -1.11
CA ALA A 91 7.95 7.52 -0.27
C ALA A 91 7.50 8.42 0.90
N LEU A 92 6.45 9.21 0.72
CA LEU A 92 5.83 9.96 1.80
C LEU A 92 5.11 9.03 2.78
N GLU A 93 4.29 8.11 2.29
CA GLU A 93 3.59 7.12 3.10
C GLU A 93 4.57 6.31 3.95
N GLU A 94 5.61 5.74 3.35
CA GLU A 94 6.63 4.96 4.05
C GLU A 94 7.29 5.77 5.17
N ARG A 95 7.61 7.04 4.92
CA ARG A 95 8.23 7.91 5.94
C ARG A 95 7.29 8.14 7.12
N LEU A 96 6.02 8.43 6.85
CA LEU A 96 5.02 8.63 7.87
C LEU A 96 4.78 7.36 8.69
N GLU A 97 4.77 6.20 8.04
CA GLU A 97 4.64 4.91 8.72
C GLU A 97 5.85 4.59 9.59
N ARG A 98 7.08 4.82 9.10
CA ARG A 98 8.31 4.67 9.90
C ARG A 98 8.34 5.62 11.10
N GLU A 99 7.84 6.84 10.97
CA GLU A 99 7.70 7.78 12.10
C GLU A 99 6.68 7.29 13.12
N ARG A 100 5.52 6.81 12.66
CA ARG A 100 4.49 6.20 13.54
C ARG A 100 5.04 4.99 14.28
N ASP A 101 5.77 4.12 13.60
CA ASP A 101 6.44 2.96 14.21
C ASP A 101 7.47 3.41 15.23
N ARG A 102 8.31 4.41 14.91
CA ARG A 102 9.29 4.94 15.86
C ARG A 102 8.64 5.44 17.14
N LEU A 103 7.52 6.15 17.04
CA LEU A 103 6.76 6.66 18.18
C LEU A 103 6.07 5.53 18.95
N TYR A 104 5.45 4.59 18.24
CA TYR A 104 4.77 3.43 18.82
C TYR A 104 5.72 2.55 19.64
N TRP A 105 6.92 2.26 19.10
CA TRP A 105 7.91 1.40 19.75
C TRP A 105 8.79 2.12 20.79
N ALA A 106 8.76 3.46 20.86
CA ALA A 106 9.58 4.24 21.79
C ALA A 106 9.41 3.84 23.27
N PRO A 107 8.18 3.73 23.84
CA PRO A 107 8.02 3.35 25.25
C PRO A 107 8.55 1.95 25.55
N LEU A 108 8.23 0.97 24.70
CA LEU A 108 8.71 -0.40 24.89
C LEU A 108 10.24 -0.50 24.82
N LYS A 109 10.87 0.23 23.90
CA LYS A 109 12.34 0.30 23.83
C LYS A 109 12.96 0.88 25.10
N ALA A 110 12.32 1.89 25.70
CA ALA A 110 12.78 2.48 26.95
C ALA A 110 12.68 1.48 28.11
N GLU A 111 11.57 0.74 28.22
CA GLU A 111 11.39 -0.32 29.22
C GLU A 111 12.43 -1.45 29.07
N LEU A 112 12.66 -1.92 27.83
CA LEU A 112 13.67 -2.95 27.55
C LEU A 112 15.08 -2.49 27.91
N GLU A 113 15.40 -1.22 27.68
CA GLU A 113 16.70 -0.64 28.05
C GLU A 113 16.88 -0.61 29.58
N GLN A 114 15.83 -0.26 30.33
CA GLN A 114 15.86 -0.32 31.80
C GLN A 114 16.10 -1.74 32.30
N LEU A 115 15.44 -2.74 31.71
CA LEU A 115 15.64 -4.15 32.07
C LEU A 115 17.05 -4.63 31.73
N ARG A 116 17.62 -4.20 30.59
CA ARG A 116 19.00 -4.51 30.20
C ARG A 116 20.01 -4.06 31.26
N HIS A 117 19.79 -2.90 31.85
CA HIS A 117 20.64 -2.36 32.91
C HIS A 117 20.46 -3.03 34.29
N GLN A 118 19.38 -3.80 34.48
CA GLN A 118 19.11 -4.52 35.73
C GLN A 118 19.70 -5.94 35.74
N VAL A 119 20.06 -6.51 34.59
CA VAL A 119 20.70 -7.83 34.53
C VAL A 119 22.17 -7.69 34.93
N PRO A 120 22.61 -8.28 36.07
CA PRO A 120 24.01 -8.23 36.45
C PRO A 120 24.86 -8.97 35.42
N SER A 121 26.00 -8.39 35.05
CA SER A 121 27.03 -9.09 34.28
C SER A 121 27.39 -10.40 35.02
N PRO A 122 27.44 -11.57 34.34
CA PRO A 122 27.76 -12.85 34.96
C PRO A 122 29.21 -12.97 35.50
N ARG A 123 29.98 -11.86 35.53
CA ARG A 123 31.38 -11.83 35.96
C ARG A 123 31.62 -11.39 37.40
N SER A 124 30.58 -11.04 38.19
CA SER A 124 30.79 -10.57 39.57
C SER A 124 30.66 -11.66 40.66
N SER A 125 30.39 -12.93 40.30
CA SER A 125 30.15 -14.02 41.27
C SER A 125 31.31 -15.01 41.45
N LEU A 126 32.51 -14.72 40.93
CA LEU A 126 33.69 -15.60 41.05
C LEU A 126 34.76 -15.15 42.05
N ASP A 127 34.54 -14.07 42.82
CA ASP A 127 35.42 -13.71 43.95
C ASP A 127 34.98 -14.43 45.24
N LEU A 128 35.04 -15.77 45.23
CA LEU A 128 35.13 -16.54 46.47
C LEU A 128 36.60 -16.87 46.69
N LYS A 129 37.30 -16.01 47.45
CA LYS A 129 38.61 -16.33 48.00
C LYS A 129 38.47 -17.46 49.04
N PRO A 130 39.19 -18.59 48.91
CA PRO A 130 39.39 -19.48 50.02
C PRO A 130 40.68 -19.07 50.74
N ASP A 131 40.57 -18.17 51.72
CA ASP A 131 41.53 -18.13 52.82
C ASP A 131 41.07 -19.14 53.87
N ASN A 132 41.68 -20.32 53.87
CA ASN A 132 42.11 -21.02 55.09
C ASN A 132 42.58 -22.43 54.76
N LEU A 133 43.89 -22.65 54.92
CA LEU A 133 44.44 -23.78 55.67
C LEU A 133 45.94 -23.51 55.91
N MET A 134 46.22 -22.90 57.08
CA MET A 134 47.42 -23.23 57.84
C MET A 134 47.40 -24.75 58.09
N THR A 135 48.41 -25.49 57.67
CA THR A 135 49.46 -26.09 58.54
C THR A 135 50.55 -26.68 57.66
#